data_AF-A0A3N5X957-F1
#
_entry.id   AF-A0A3N5X957-F1
#
_cell.length_a   1.000
_cell.length_b   1.000
_cell.length_c   1.000
_cell.angle_alpha   90.00
_cell.angle_beta   90.00
_cell.angle_gamma   90.00
#
_symmetry.space_group_name_H-M   'P 1'
#
loop_
_entity.id
_entity.type
_entity.pdbx_description
1 polymer ?
#
loop_
_entity_poly.entity_id
_entity_poly.type
_entity_poly.pdbx_seq_one_letter_code
_entity_poly.pdbx_strand_id
1 'polypeptide(L)'
;MPESNGNNCKHYREQLIERLLESEPAPGPLADHLAACPACRSFWDALTGVQPAFPQADLYTPGLKYRTLKRLAGEVEQRDTGFLALLIPVSFLSLLVWFAIPLVLFTWLFDYWLSRTWFSLLLSTLLLTTLGFVIGSLAFVWLIHGSGSGGDQLKSRIEEILEEFHA
;
A
#
# COMPACT_ATOMS: atom_id res chain seq x y z
N MET A 1 23.73 -39.05 -10.31
CA MET A 1 22.55 -38.84 -9.46
C MET A 1 22.05 -40.22 -9.07
N PRO A 2 22.12 -40.60 -7.78
CA PRO A 2 21.64 -41.91 -7.35
C PRO A 2 20.13 -41.99 -7.61
N GLU A 3 19.69 -43.00 -8.35
CA GLU A 3 18.28 -43.28 -8.55
C GLU A 3 17.66 -43.59 -7.18
N SER A 4 16.89 -42.63 -6.68
CA SER A 4 16.05 -42.78 -5.50
C SER A 4 15.06 -43.91 -5.77
N ASN A 5 15.39 -45.11 -5.30
CA ASN A 5 14.58 -46.30 -5.41
C ASN A 5 13.29 -46.09 -4.60
N GLY A 6 12.24 -45.56 -5.24
CA GLY A 6 11.03 -45.03 -4.58
C GLY A 6 10.33 -46.01 -3.64
N ASN A 7 10.56 -47.31 -3.81
CA ASN A 7 10.05 -48.37 -2.92
C ASN A 7 10.66 -48.30 -1.51
N ASN A 8 11.91 -47.86 -1.37
CA ASN A 8 12.56 -47.73 -0.06
C ASN A 8 12.01 -46.53 0.72
N CYS A 9 11.72 -45.42 0.04
CA CYS A 9 11.23 -44.18 0.67
C CYS A 9 9.91 -44.39 1.43
N LYS A 10 9.00 -45.20 0.89
CA LYS A 10 7.72 -45.51 1.55
C LYS A 10 7.93 -46.21 2.90
N HIS A 11 8.83 -47.19 2.94
CA HIS A 11 9.14 -47.92 4.15
C HIS A 11 9.76 -47.01 5.23
N TYR A 12 10.71 -46.15 4.82
CA TYR A 12 11.32 -45.18 5.73
C TYR A 12 10.31 -44.15 6.27
N ARG A 13 9.34 -43.69 5.45
CA ARG A 13 8.27 -42.80 5.91
C ARG A 13 7.38 -43.42 6.96
N GLU A 14 7.05 -44.71 6.82
CA GLU A 14 6.26 -45.42 7.83
C GLU A 14 7.03 -45.54 9.15
N GLN A 15 8.33 -45.88 9.10
CA GLN A 15 9.19 -45.91 10.30
C GLN A 15 9.33 -44.52 10.96
N LEU A 16 9.44 -43.44 10.19
CA LEU A 16 9.51 -42.07 10.73
C LEU A 16 8.25 -41.70 11.53
N ILE A 17 7.06 -42.07 11.04
CA ILE A 17 5.80 -41.80 11.75
C ILE A 17 5.73 -42.61 13.04
N GLU A 18 6.09 -43.90 13.00
CA GLU A 18 6.09 -44.78 14.16
C GLU A 18 7.01 -44.24 15.27
N ARG A 19 8.23 -43.81 14.91
CA ARG A 19 9.17 -43.19 15.87
C ARG A 19 8.67 -41.88 16.46
N LEU A 20 8.01 -41.05 15.66
CA LEU A 20 7.43 -39.80 16.16
C LEU A 20 6.30 -40.08 17.17
N LEU A 21 5.56 -41.17 17.00
CA LEU A 21 4.53 -41.59 17.96
C LEU A 21 5.17 -42.09 19.27
N GLU A 22 6.29 -42.80 19.18
CA GLU A 22 7.08 -43.29 20.33
C GLU A 22 7.91 -42.18 21.01
N SER A 23 8.03 -41.01 20.38
CA SER A 23 8.87 -39.89 20.83
C SER A 23 10.36 -40.24 20.98
N GLU A 24 10.84 -41.20 20.20
CA GLU A 24 12.26 -41.60 20.18
C GLU A 24 13.05 -40.86 19.09
N PRO A 25 14.34 -40.57 19.32
CA PRO A 25 15.22 -40.00 18.31
C PRO A 25 15.45 -40.97 17.14
N ALA A 26 15.70 -40.42 15.95
CA ALA A 26 15.90 -41.22 14.73
C ALA A 26 17.14 -42.14 14.84
N PRO A 27 17.01 -43.45 14.58
CA PRO A 27 18.14 -44.38 14.61
C PRO A 27 19.13 -44.10 13.47
N GLY A 28 20.41 -44.44 13.69
CA GLY A 28 21.52 -44.21 12.75
C GLY A 28 21.23 -44.45 11.25
N PRO A 29 20.71 -45.63 10.84
CA PRO A 29 20.45 -45.89 9.41
C PRO A 29 19.34 -45.00 8.81
N LEU A 30 18.44 -44.48 9.65
CA LEU A 30 17.40 -43.53 9.24
C LEU A 30 18.01 -42.15 8.97
N ALA A 31 18.94 -41.72 9.84
CA ALA A 31 19.65 -40.46 9.69
C ALA A 31 20.48 -40.43 8.39
N ASP A 32 21.15 -41.53 8.07
CA ASP A 32 21.89 -41.68 6.80
C ASP A 32 20.96 -41.56 5.58
N HIS A 33 19.76 -42.17 5.65
CA HIS A 33 18.77 -42.05 4.59
C HIS A 33 18.22 -40.62 4.48
N LEU A 34 17.94 -39.93 5.58
CA LEU A 34 17.50 -38.53 5.59
C LEU A 34 18.57 -37.59 5.01
N ALA A 35 19.86 -37.89 5.22
CA ALA A 35 20.96 -37.16 4.61
C ALA A 35 21.03 -37.39 3.09
N ALA A 36 20.71 -38.61 2.63
CA ALA A 36 20.76 -38.97 1.21
C ALA A 36 19.49 -38.58 0.42
N CYS A 37 18.32 -38.55 1.06
CA CYS A 37 17.01 -38.38 0.42
C CYS A 37 16.31 -37.08 0.84
N PRO A 38 16.35 -36.01 0.02
CA PRO A 38 15.77 -34.71 0.37
C PRO A 38 14.24 -34.77 0.55
N ALA A 39 13.54 -35.68 -0.15
CA ALA A 39 12.10 -35.85 -0.01
C ALA A 39 11.70 -36.45 1.35
N CYS A 40 12.47 -37.41 1.86
CA CYS A 40 12.25 -37.96 3.20
C CYS A 40 12.64 -36.95 4.28
N ARG A 41 13.65 -36.11 4.02
CA ARG A 41 14.05 -35.01 4.91
C ARG A 41 12.95 -33.96 5.06
N SER A 42 12.41 -33.44 3.95
CA SER A 42 11.32 -32.47 3.99
C SER A 42 10.07 -33.03 4.67
N PHE A 43 9.79 -34.33 4.48
CA PHE A 43 8.70 -35.03 5.15
C PHE A 43 8.92 -35.09 6.67
N TRP A 44 10.14 -35.38 7.12
CA TRP A 44 10.50 -35.37 8.55
C TRP A 44 10.43 -33.97 9.18
N ASP A 45 10.92 -32.96 8.49
CA ASP A 45 10.86 -31.56 8.94
C ASP A 45 9.39 -31.09 9.08
N ALA A 46 8.52 -31.50 8.14
CA ALA A 46 7.09 -31.24 8.23
C ALA A 46 6.44 -31.96 9.43
N LEU A 47 6.76 -33.24 9.65
CA LEU A 47 6.26 -34.03 10.78
C LEU A 47 6.64 -33.42 12.13
N THR A 48 7.90 -33.03 12.29
CA THR A 48 8.42 -32.42 13.53
C THR A 48 7.84 -31.02 13.76
N GLY A 49 7.60 -30.24 12.71
CA GLY A 49 6.93 -28.94 12.80
C GLY A 49 5.47 -29.01 13.27
N VAL A 50 4.76 -30.09 12.94
CA VAL A 50 3.35 -30.27 13.34
C VAL A 50 3.23 -30.90 14.75
N GLN A 51 4.23 -31.64 15.21
CA GLN A 51 4.24 -32.27 16.54
C GLN A 51 3.87 -31.32 17.71
N PRO A 52 4.41 -30.09 17.84
CA PRO A 52 4.05 -29.18 18.93
C PRO A 52 2.63 -28.61 18.81
N ALA A 53 2.04 -28.62 17.61
CA ALA A 53 0.69 -28.12 17.37
C ALA A 53 -0.39 -29.16 17.74
N PHE A 54 -0.03 -30.42 17.95
CA PHE A 54 -0.98 -31.43 18.40
C PHE A 54 -1.26 -31.28 19.90
N PRO A 55 -2.52 -31.04 20.30
CA PRO A 55 -2.87 -30.99 21.71
C PRO A 55 -2.62 -32.37 22.34
N GLN A 56 -1.97 -32.39 23.51
CA GLN A 56 -1.70 -33.62 24.30
C GLN A 56 -2.96 -34.29 24.86
N ALA A 57 -4.16 -33.86 24.45
CA ALA A 57 -5.40 -34.37 25.03
C ALA A 57 -5.60 -35.86 24.70
N ASP A 58 -5.94 -36.64 25.73
CA ASP A 58 -6.24 -38.10 25.69
C ASP A 58 -7.37 -38.51 24.74
N LEU A 59 -8.01 -37.54 24.07
CA LEU A 59 -9.09 -37.74 23.12
C LEU A 59 -8.63 -38.31 21.76
N TYR A 60 -7.32 -38.32 21.48
CA TYR A 60 -6.78 -38.90 20.25
C TYR A 60 -6.35 -40.35 20.44
N THR A 61 -7.09 -41.28 19.86
CA THR A 61 -6.62 -42.67 19.74
C THR A 61 -5.37 -42.73 18.85
N PRO A 62 -4.42 -43.63 19.13
CA PRO A 62 -3.15 -43.72 18.39
C PRO A 62 -3.37 -43.95 16.88
N GLY A 63 -4.43 -44.68 16.50
CA GLY A 63 -4.78 -44.89 15.10
C GLY A 63 -5.26 -43.63 14.37
N LEU A 64 -6.00 -42.74 15.05
CA LEU A 64 -6.41 -41.45 14.48
C LEU A 64 -5.20 -40.52 14.32
N LYS A 65 -4.31 -40.48 15.32
CA LYS A 65 -3.08 -39.69 15.26
C LYS A 65 -2.21 -40.09 14.06
N TYR A 66 -2.03 -41.39 13.83
CA TYR A 66 -1.33 -41.91 12.64
C TYR A 66 -1.97 -41.44 11.33
N ARG A 67 -3.29 -41.57 11.19
CA ARG A 67 -4.00 -41.16 9.96
C ARG A 67 -3.90 -39.66 9.72
N THR A 68 -4.05 -38.84 10.76
CA THR A 68 -3.97 -37.37 10.63
C THR A 68 -2.56 -36.93 10.27
N LEU A 69 -1.53 -37.46 10.93
CA LEU A 69 -0.12 -37.17 10.60
C LEU A 69 0.22 -37.56 9.16
N LYS A 70 -0.20 -38.76 8.73
CA LYS A 70 0.02 -39.24 7.36
C LYS A 70 -0.63 -38.33 6.33
N ARG A 71 -1.84 -37.82 6.61
CA ARG A 71 -2.57 -36.92 5.71
C ARG A 71 -1.93 -35.53 5.64
N LEU A 72 -1.60 -34.95 6.79
CA LEU A 72 -0.98 -33.62 6.87
C LEU A 72 0.41 -33.62 6.22
N ALA A 73 1.22 -34.65 6.48
CA ALA A 73 2.55 -34.73 5.88
C ALA A 73 2.51 -34.96 4.36
N GLY A 74 1.50 -35.70 3.86
CA GLY A 74 1.25 -35.84 2.41
C GLY A 74 0.75 -34.55 1.76
N GLU A 75 -0.10 -33.78 2.43
CA GLU A 75 -0.57 -32.49 1.92
C GLU A 75 0.55 -31.43 1.87
N VAL A 76 1.49 -31.44 2.82
CA VAL A 76 2.65 -30.53 2.79
C VAL A 76 3.60 -30.86 1.64
N GLU A 77 3.79 -32.14 1.32
CA GLU A 77 4.59 -32.56 0.17
C GLU A 77 3.94 -32.17 -1.17
N GLN A 78 2.60 -32.24 -1.22
CA GLN A 78 1.83 -31.94 -2.44
C GLN A 78 1.48 -30.45 -2.57
N ARG A 79 1.73 -29.64 -1.53
CA ARG A 79 1.67 -28.18 -1.61
C ARG A 79 2.92 -27.68 -2.32
N ASP A 80 2.95 -27.98 -3.62
CA ASP A 80 3.98 -27.62 -4.57
C ASP A 80 4.48 -26.20 -4.29
N THR A 81 5.79 -26.09 -4.08
CA THR A 81 6.52 -24.82 -3.95
C THR A 81 6.22 -23.85 -5.09
N GLY A 82 5.80 -24.37 -6.26
CA GLY A 82 5.31 -23.57 -7.39
C GLY A 82 4.06 -22.75 -7.08
N PHE A 83 3.12 -23.25 -6.27
CA PHE A 83 1.91 -22.51 -5.93
C PHE A 83 2.20 -21.36 -4.96
N LEU A 84 3.13 -21.58 -4.02
CA LEU A 84 3.60 -20.55 -3.11
C LEU A 84 4.38 -19.45 -3.85
N ALA A 85 5.20 -19.82 -4.83
CA ALA A 85 5.91 -18.89 -5.70
C ALA A 85 4.96 -18.03 -6.57
N LEU A 86 3.80 -18.58 -6.96
CA LEU A 86 2.72 -17.84 -7.67
C LEU A 86 1.87 -16.98 -6.73
N LEU A 87 1.75 -17.35 -5.46
CA LEU A 87 0.95 -16.61 -4.49
C LEU A 87 1.57 -15.25 -4.17
N ILE A 88 2.91 -15.18 -4.11
CA ILE A 88 3.65 -13.93 -3.86
C ILE A 88 3.30 -12.83 -4.89
N PRO A 89 3.44 -13.02 -6.22
CA PRO A 89 3.12 -11.99 -7.20
C PRO A 89 1.62 -11.67 -7.25
N VAL A 90 0.73 -12.65 -7.01
CA VAL A 90 -0.73 -12.40 -6.97
C VAL A 90 -1.09 -11.50 -5.77
N SER A 91 -0.54 -11.77 -4.60
CA SER A 91 -0.72 -10.91 -3.42
C SER A 91 -0.15 -9.52 -3.65
N PHE A 92 1.01 -9.41 -4.30
CA PHE A 92 1.62 -8.12 -4.64
C PHE A 92 0.76 -7.32 -5.63
N LEU A 93 0.21 -7.95 -6.66
CA LEU A 93 -0.71 -7.30 -7.61
C LEU A 93 -1.96 -6.77 -6.90
N SER A 94 -2.53 -7.55 -5.99
CA SER A 94 -3.71 -7.15 -5.24
C SER A 94 -3.43 -5.91 -4.38
N LEU A 95 -2.29 -5.89 -3.69
CA LEU A 95 -1.85 -4.71 -2.93
C LEU A 95 -1.61 -3.51 -3.85
N LEU A 96 -0.98 -3.71 -5.01
CA LEU A 96 -0.70 -2.65 -5.96
C LEU A 96 -1.99 -2.01 -6.48
N VAL A 97 -3.01 -2.81 -6.80
CA VAL A 97 -4.34 -2.32 -7.19
C VAL A 97 -4.99 -1.53 -6.06
N TRP A 98 -4.90 -2.02 -4.83
CA TRP A 98 -5.44 -1.33 -3.65
C TRP A 98 -4.81 0.05 -3.42
N PHE A 99 -3.51 0.21 -3.71
CA PHE A 99 -2.82 1.50 -3.61
C PHE A 99 -2.97 2.39 -4.85
N ALA A 100 -3.09 1.81 -6.04
CA ALA A 100 -3.22 2.56 -7.28
C ALA A 100 -4.53 3.36 -7.33
N ILE A 101 -5.64 2.77 -6.89
CA ILE A 101 -6.96 3.43 -6.88
C ILE A 101 -6.97 4.74 -6.06
N PRO A 102 -6.60 4.76 -4.76
CA PRO A 102 -6.60 5.99 -3.98
C PRO A 102 -5.57 6.98 -4.50
N LEU A 103 -4.45 6.54 -5.05
CA LEU A 103 -3.43 7.43 -5.60
C LEU A 103 -3.92 8.14 -6.87
N VAL A 104 -4.58 7.42 -7.78
CA VAL A 104 -5.23 8.01 -8.96
C VAL A 104 -6.33 8.99 -8.53
N LEU A 105 -7.20 8.58 -7.60
CA LEU A 105 -8.27 9.44 -7.10
C LEU A 105 -7.72 10.72 -6.44
N PHE A 106 -6.61 10.59 -5.69
CA PHE A 106 -5.91 11.72 -5.08
C PHE A 106 -5.32 12.65 -6.15
N THR A 107 -4.67 12.13 -7.20
CA THR A 107 -4.15 12.98 -8.28
C THR A 107 -5.26 13.74 -9.01
N TRP A 108 -6.40 13.09 -9.28
CA TRP A 108 -7.57 13.75 -9.87
C TRP A 108 -8.18 14.81 -8.96
N LEU A 109 -8.29 14.51 -7.66
CA LEU A 109 -8.81 15.46 -6.68
C LEU A 109 -7.87 16.67 -6.53
N PHE A 110 -6.56 16.42 -6.53
CA PHE A 110 -5.53 17.44 -6.43
C PHE A 110 -5.53 18.35 -7.67
N ASP A 111 -5.65 17.78 -8.88
CA ASP A 111 -5.73 18.52 -10.13
C ASP A 111 -7.04 19.33 -10.23
N TYR A 112 -8.15 18.77 -9.76
CA TYR A 112 -9.42 19.49 -9.62
C TYR A 112 -9.32 20.65 -8.62
N TRP A 113 -8.59 20.46 -7.52
CA TRP A 113 -8.43 21.49 -6.50
C TRP A 113 -7.44 22.59 -6.94
N LEU A 114 -6.35 22.22 -7.62
CA LEU A 114 -5.40 23.15 -8.21
C LEU A 114 -6.00 23.95 -9.34
N SER A 115 -6.73 23.32 -10.26
CA SER A 115 -7.42 24.03 -11.35
C SER A 115 -8.44 25.04 -10.80
N ARG A 116 -9.14 24.71 -9.71
CA ARG A 116 -10.11 25.61 -9.07
C ARG A 116 -9.45 26.79 -8.33
N THR A 117 -8.32 26.57 -7.66
CA THR A 117 -7.58 27.63 -6.96
C THR A 117 -6.78 28.51 -7.92
N TRP A 118 -6.19 27.94 -8.98
CA TRP A 118 -5.54 28.70 -10.05
C TRP A 118 -6.51 29.63 -10.77
N PHE A 119 -7.72 29.16 -11.08
CA PHE A 119 -8.72 30.01 -11.75
C PHE A 119 -9.13 31.20 -10.86
N SER A 120 -9.23 31.00 -9.55
CA SER A 120 -9.53 32.10 -8.61
C SER A 120 -8.39 33.11 -8.49
N LEU A 121 -7.13 32.66 -8.53
CA LEU A 121 -5.95 33.53 -8.48
C LEU A 121 -5.75 34.28 -9.81
N LEU A 122 -5.98 33.62 -10.95
CA LEU A 122 -5.98 34.27 -12.26
C LEU A 122 -7.10 35.30 -12.38
N LEU A 123 -8.31 34.98 -11.92
CA LEU A 123 -9.44 35.91 -11.96
C LEU A 123 -9.22 37.12 -11.03
N SER A 124 -8.69 36.92 -9.83
CA SER A 124 -8.42 38.03 -8.90
C SER A 124 -7.30 38.95 -9.41
N THR A 125 -6.23 38.39 -9.97
CA THR A 125 -5.15 39.18 -10.57
C THR A 125 -5.61 39.93 -11.82
N LEU A 126 -6.47 39.33 -12.65
CA LEU A 126 -7.05 39.99 -13.82
C LEU A 126 -8.00 41.13 -13.42
N LEU A 127 -8.80 40.96 -12.36
CA LEU A 127 -9.66 42.02 -11.81
C LEU A 127 -8.83 43.17 -11.22
N LEU A 128 -7.77 42.87 -10.47
CA LEU A 128 -6.90 43.91 -9.89
C LEU A 128 -6.15 44.71 -10.96
N THR A 129 -5.66 44.04 -12.00
CA THR A 129 -4.95 44.71 -13.10
C THR A 129 -5.90 45.60 -13.92
N THR A 130 -7.08 45.11 -14.28
CA THR A 130 -8.09 45.91 -14.99
C THR A 130 -8.56 47.12 -14.17
N LEU A 131 -8.81 46.96 -12.87
CA LEU A 131 -9.16 48.07 -11.98
C LEU A 131 -8.02 49.10 -11.90
N GLY A 132 -6.77 48.63 -11.78
CA GLY A 132 -5.59 49.49 -11.79
C GLY A 132 -5.45 50.30 -13.09
N PHE A 133 -5.74 49.69 -14.24
CA PHE A 133 -5.75 50.37 -15.54
C PHE A 133 -6.85 51.44 -15.64
N VAL A 134 -8.03 51.19 -15.08
CA VAL A 134 -9.13 52.17 -15.07
C VAL A 134 -8.77 53.35 -14.16
N ILE A 135 -8.27 53.08 -12.95
CA ILE A 135 -7.86 54.14 -12.03
C ILE A 135 -6.69 54.94 -12.62
N GLY A 136 -5.69 54.26 -13.19
CA GLY A 136 -4.56 54.90 -13.83
C GLY A 136 -4.95 55.75 -15.03
N SER A 137 -5.88 55.28 -15.86
CA SER A 137 -6.36 56.05 -17.01
C SER A 137 -7.19 57.27 -16.59
N LEU A 138 -8.04 57.14 -15.57
CA LEU A 138 -8.77 58.28 -14.99
C LEU A 138 -7.81 59.30 -14.37
N ALA A 139 -6.81 58.86 -13.61
CA ALA A 139 -5.79 59.74 -13.04
C ALA A 139 -4.98 60.44 -14.14
N PHE A 140 -4.66 59.74 -15.23
CA PHE A 140 -3.96 60.32 -16.38
C PHE A 140 -4.81 61.35 -17.13
N VAL A 141 -6.09 61.07 -17.36
CA VAL A 141 -7.04 62.03 -17.94
C VAL A 141 -7.20 63.25 -17.03
N TRP A 142 -7.32 63.03 -15.71
CA TRP A 142 -7.38 64.11 -14.74
C TRP A 142 -6.09 64.94 -14.72
N LEU A 143 -4.92 64.32 -14.88
CA LEU A 143 -3.64 65.03 -14.95
C LEU A 143 -3.51 65.85 -16.24
N ILE A 144 -3.89 65.29 -17.40
CA ILE A 144 -3.88 66.01 -18.68
C ILE A 144 -4.87 67.18 -18.67
N HIS A 145 -6.09 66.96 -18.18
CA HIS A 145 -7.15 67.98 -18.22
C HIS A 145 -7.03 68.98 -17.06
N GLY A 146 -6.59 68.50 -15.89
CA GLY A 146 -6.41 69.28 -14.67
C GLY A 146 -5.17 70.16 -14.67
N SER A 147 -4.13 69.80 -15.42
CA SER A 147 -2.92 70.63 -15.56
C SER A 147 -3.15 71.90 -16.38
N GLY A 148 -4.32 72.07 -17.03
CA GLY A 148 -4.54 73.13 -18.00
C GLY A 148 -5.35 74.36 -17.57
N SER A 149 -6.39 74.22 -16.74
CA SER A 149 -7.33 75.36 -16.56
C SER A 149 -8.34 75.28 -15.40
N GLY A 150 -8.33 74.24 -14.56
CA GLY A 150 -9.45 73.97 -13.63
C GLY A 150 -9.18 74.10 -12.13
N GLY A 151 -7.91 74.18 -11.71
CA GLY A 151 -7.55 74.20 -10.28
C GLY A 151 -8.03 75.44 -9.54
N ASP A 152 -8.00 76.60 -10.21
CA ASP A 152 -8.34 77.88 -9.58
C ASP A 152 -9.85 78.03 -9.36
N GLN A 153 -10.69 77.43 -10.21
CA GLN A 153 -12.14 77.52 -10.10
C GLN A 153 -12.72 76.54 -9.04
N LEU A 154 -12.05 75.41 -8.81
CA LEU A 154 -12.47 74.46 -7.76
C LEU A 154 -12.12 75.01 -6.37
N LYS A 155 -10.96 75.68 -6.25
CA LYS A 155 -10.53 76.30 -5.00
C LYS A 155 -11.46 77.43 -4.59
N SER A 156 -11.87 78.29 -5.53
CA SER A 156 -12.80 79.40 -5.23
C SER A 156 -14.18 78.90 -4.78
N ARG A 157 -14.70 77.81 -5.38
CA ARG A 157 -16.00 77.23 -4.96
C ARG A 157 -15.94 76.54 -3.59
N ILE A 158 -14.80 75.99 -3.19
CA ILE A 158 -14.64 75.41 -1.86
C ILE A 158 -14.57 76.50 -0.80
N GLU A 159 -13.87 77.61 -1.09
CA GLU A 159 -13.80 78.77 -0.19
C GLU A 159 -15.17 79.45 0.01
N GLU A 160 -15.96 79.61 -1.07
CA GLU A 160 -17.32 80.17 -1.01
C GLU A 160 -18.28 79.32 -0.15
N ILE A 161 -18.21 77.99 -0.26
CA ILE A 161 -19.04 77.07 0.56
C ILE A 161 -18.58 77.08 2.03
N LEU A 162 -17.29 77.26 2.30
CA LEU A 162 -16.77 77.34 3.67
C LEU A 162 -17.17 78.64 4.37
N GLU A 163 -17.24 79.76 3.63
CA GLU A 163 -17.74 81.04 4.17
C GLU A 163 -19.24 80.98 4.48
N GLU A 164 -20.05 80.35 3.62
CA GLU A 164 -21.50 80.20 3.83
C GLU A 164 -21.83 79.32 5.06
N PHE A 165 -20.94 78.40 5.45
CA PHE A 165 -21.10 77.58 6.66
C PHE A 165 -20.65 78.26 7.95
N HIS A 166 -19.83 79.31 7.87
CA HIS A 166 -19.29 80.03 9.03
C HIS A 166 -20.00 81.34 9.35
N ALA A 167 -20.88 81.83 8.47
CA ALA A 167 -21.76 82.98 8.67
C ALA A 167 -23.09 82.57 9.33
#